data_AF-A0A4U3FJ85-F1
#
_entry.id   AF-A0A4U3FJ85-F1
#
_cell.length_a   1.000
_cell.length_b   1.000
_cell.length_c   1.000
_cell.angle_alpha   90.00
_cell.angle_beta   90.00
_cell.angle_gamma   90.00
#
_symmetry.space_group_name_H-M   'P 1'
#
loop_
_entity.id
_entity.type
_entity.pdbx_description
1 polymer ?
#
loop_
_entity_poly.entity_id
_entity_poly.type
_entity_poly.pdbx_seq_one_letter_code
_entity_poly.pdbx_strand_id
1 'polypeptide(L)'
;MEKIQNLIAVLKQSIPQLDIAPLQSNTPENSEPLTVLDWLYQQLSAQNLMVYEEWNEYNGAIPELKTLSDLSIAEDPANFIFSAIGEIDWSTASIDPAEIVYLLPWLEHINFYLKPHAIRLVDLLPLENAYIIAVRDDETLLQKLHASLEAFDMGINERQPMDQQQVLADIRQMIAG
;
A
#
# COMPACT_ATOMS: atom_id res chain seq x y z
N MET A 1 -15.97 -20.20 -6.02
CA MET A 1 -16.57 -19.79 -4.74
C MET A 1 -15.65 -20.01 -3.54
N GLU A 2 -15.05 -21.19 -3.36
CA GLU A 2 -14.15 -21.46 -2.22
C GLU A 2 -12.96 -20.48 -2.14
N LYS A 3 -12.30 -20.17 -3.27
CA LYS A 3 -11.22 -19.16 -3.32
C LYS A 3 -11.65 -17.79 -2.78
N ILE A 4 -12.85 -17.32 -3.15
CA ILE A 4 -13.40 -16.03 -2.68
C ILE A 4 -13.68 -16.09 -1.17
N GLN A 5 -14.27 -17.17 -0.67
CA GLN A 5 -14.50 -17.34 0.76
C GLN A 5 -13.18 -17.35 1.56
N ASN A 6 -12.15 -18.01 1.04
CA ASN A 6 -10.81 -18.00 1.62
C ASN A 6 -10.22 -16.59 1.64
N LEU A 7 -10.31 -15.85 0.54
CA LEU A 7 -9.87 -14.46 0.47
C LEU A 7 -10.60 -13.59 1.51
N ILE A 8 -11.93 -13.68 1.60
CA ILE A 8 -12.72 -12.94 2.62
C ILE A 8 -12.25 -13.28 4.04
N ALA A 9 -12.01 -14.56 4.34
CA ALA A 9 -11.56 -15.00 5.65
C ALA A 9 -10.16 -14.48 5.99
N VAL A 10 -9.25 -14.40 5.01
CA VAL A 10 -7.93 -13.82 5.18
C VAL A 10 -8.01 -12.30 5.33
N LEU A 11 -8.76 -11.61 4.48
CA LEU A 11 -9.00 -10.17 4.59
C LEU A 11 -9.53 -9.79 5.99
N LYS A 12 -10.46 -10.57 6.56
CA LYS A 12 -10.98 -10.34 7.92
C LYS A 12 -9.90 -10.39 9.00
N GLN A 13 -8.91 -11.25 8.82
CA GLN A 13 -7.79 -11.38 9.75
C GLN A 13 -6.78 -10.23 9.56
N SER A 14 -6.49 -9.91 8.29
CA SER A 14 -5.45 -8.96 7.91
C SER A 14 -5.88 -7.50 7.99
N ILE A 15 -7.11 -7.13 7.63
CA ILE A 15 -7.58 -5.73 7.63
C ILE A 15 -8.29 -5.42 8.96
N PRO A 16 -7.76 -4.50 9.78
CA PRO A 16 -8.45 -4.05 10.98
C PRO A 16 -9.83 -3.46 10.67
N GLN A 17 -10.79 -3.67 11.56
CA GLN A 17 -12.14 -3.09 11.49
C GLN A 17 -12.98 -3.48 10.26
N LEU A 18 -12.53 -4.43 9.42
CA LEU A 18 -13.28 -4.92 8.26
C LEU A 18 -14.62 -5.54 8.67
N ASP A 19 -15.72 -5.05 8.09
CA ASP A 19 -16.97 -5.78 8.04
C ASP A 19 -17.03 -6.64 6.77
N ILE A 20 -17.22 -7.94 6.95
CA ILE A 20 -17.27 -8.92 5.85
C ILE A 20 -18.67 -9.10 5.29
N ALA A 21 -19.71 -8.61 5.96
CA ALA A 21 -21.07 -8.80 5.48
C ALA A 21 -21.27 -8.31 4.03
N PRO A 22 -20.78 -7.11 3.63
CA PRO A 22 -20.90 -6.65 2.24
C PRO A 22 -20.14 -7.54 1.23
N LEU A 23 -18.95 -8.04 1.61
CA LEU A 23 -18.15 -8.94 0.79
C LEU A 23 -18.86 -10.30 0.59
N GLN A 24 -19.57 -10.78 1.60
CA GLN A 24 -20.30 -12.03 1.55
C GLN A 24 -21.63 -11.92 0.78
N SER A 25 -22.32 -10.78 0.87
CA SER A 25 -23.61 -10.57 0.19
C SER A 25 -23.47 -10.22 -1.30
N ASN A 26 -22.34 -9.64 -1.70
CA ASN A 26 -22.10 -9.16 -3.06
C ASN A 26 -20.85 -9.80 -3.66
N THR A 27 -20.79 -11.13 -3.71
CA THR A 27 -19.63 -11.84 -4.28
C THR A 27 -19.47 -11.52 -5.77
N PRO A 28 -18.23 -11.49 -6.31
CA PRO A 28 -18.00 -11.19 -7.72
C PRO A 28 -18.61 -12.27 -8.62
N GLU A 29 -18.99 -11.87 -9.84
CA GLU A 29 -19.65 -12.75 -10.81
C GLU A 29 -18.74 -13.90 -11.28
N ASN A 30 -17.44 -13.65 -11.35
CA ASN A 30 -16.43 -14.61 -11.73
C ASN A 30 -15.14 -14.41 -10.91
N SER A 31 -14.08 -15.13 -11.25
CA SER A 31 -12.77 -15.06 -10.58
C SER A 31 -11.69 -14.49 -11.49
N GLU A 32 -12.07 -13.72 -12.50
CA GLU A 32 -11.11 -12.98 -13.33
C GLU A 32 -10.50 -11.83 -12.51
N PRO A 33 -9.21 -11.50 -12.70
CA PRO A 33 -8.50 -10.55 -11.84
C PRO A 33 -9.19 -9.19 -11.73
N LEU A 34 -9.63 -8.60 -12.85
CA LEU A 34 -10.31 -7.31 -12.88
C LEU A 34 -11.65 -7.34 -12.15
N THR A 35 -12.46 -8.38 -12.36
CA THR A 35 -13.75 -8.53 -11.66
C THR A 35 -13.56 -8.62 -10.15
N VAL A 36 -12.51 -9.33 -9.70
CA VAL A 36 -12.19 -9.43 -8.27
C VAL A 36 -11.65 -8.12 -7.73
N LEU A 37 -10.80 -7.41 -8.48
CA LEU A 37 -10.29 -6.09 -8.13
C LEU A 37 -11.43 -5.07 -7.97
N ASP A 38 -12.32 -4.97 -8.96
CA ASP A 38 -13.46 -4.05 -8.94
C ASP A 38 -14.36 -4.32 -7.73
N TRP A 39 -14.60 -5.61 -7.45
CA TRP A 39 -15.33 -6.03 -6.26
C TRP A 39 -14.61 -5.64 -4.97
N LEU A 40 -13.32 -5.95 -4.83
CA LEU A 40 -12.54 -5.58 -3.64
C LEU A 40 -12.56 -4.07 -3.43
N TYR A 41 -12.29 -3.30 -4.47
CA TYR A 41 -12.30 -1.85 -4.41
C TYR A 41 -13.67 -1.33 -4.00
N GLN A 42 -14.75 -1.76 -4.65
CA GLN A 42 -16.11 -1.31 -4.33
C GLN A 42 -16.48 -1.63 -2.87
N GLN A 43 -16.20 -2.83 -2.39
CA GLN A 43 -16.62 -3.25 -1.04
C GLN A 43 -15.74 -2.70 0.08
N LEU A 44 -14.43 -2.50 -0.17
CA LEU A 44 -13.49 -1.99 0.84
C LEU A 44 -13.50 -0.46 0.87
N SER A 45 -13.55 0.23 -0.27
CA SER A 45 -13.63 1.70 -0.32
C SER A 45 -14.94 2.21 0.30
N ALA A 46 -16.06 1.51 0.13
CA ALA A 46 -17.33 1.86 0.78
C ALA A 46 -17.26 1.82 2.33
N GLN A 47 -16.23 1.18 2.89
CA GLN A 47 -15.93 1.14 4.32
C GLN A 47 -14.74 2.03 4.71
N ASN A 48 -14.19 2.80 3.77
CA ASN A 48 -12.93 3.55 3.89
C ASN A 48 -11.74 2.65 4.29
N LEU A 49 -11.67 1.43 3.74
CA LEU A 49 -10.61 0.45 4.02
C LEU A 49 -9.68 0.21 2.84
N MET A 50 -9.95 0.82 1.69
CA MET A 50 -9.08 0.87 0.52
C MET A 50 -9.20 2.24 -0.13
N VAL A 51 -8.07 2.80 -0.55
CA VAL A 51 -8.02 4.00 -1.40
C VAL A 51 -7.36 3.67 -2.73
N TYR A 52 -7.70 4.45 -3.75
CA TYR A 52 -7.05 4.43 -5.05
C TYR A 52 -6.23 5.71 -5.21
N GLU A 53 -4.97 5.57 -5.60
CA GLU A 53 -4.06 6.69 -5.86
C GLU A 53 -3.34 6.44 -7.19
N GLU A 54 -3.22 7.47 -8.02
CA GLU A 54 -2.38 7.41 -9.21
C GLU A 54 -0.93 7.69 -8.81
N TRP A 55 0.02 6.80 -9.13
CA TRP A 55 1.39 6.94 -8.62
C TRP A 55 2.09 8.22 -9.10
N ASN A 56 1.69 8.75 -10.26
CA ASN A 56 2.17 10.02 -10.80
C ASN A 56 1.64 11.24 -10.03
N GLU A 57 0.54 11.10 -9.29
CA GLU A 57 -0.08 12.15 -8.48
C GLU A 57 0.17 11.95 -6.98
N TYR A 58 0.54 10.74 -6.57
CA TYR A 58 0.79 10.39 -5.17
C TYR A 58 2.07 11.05 -4.65
N ASN A 59 1.91 11.84 -3.58
CA ASN A 59 2.95 12.71 -3.03
C ASN A 59 3.35 12.33 -1.60
N GLY A 60 3.07 11.09 -1.20
CA GLY A 60 3.33 10.60 0.16
C GLY A 60 2.33 11.06 1.21
N ALA A 61 1.18 11.60 0.81
CA ALA A 61 0.07 11.87 1.74
C ALA A 61 -0.34 10.58 2.46
N ILE A 62 -0.60 10.68 3.77
CA ILE A 62 -1.13 9.55 4.54
C ILE A 62 -2.50 9.17 3.96
N PRO A 63 -2.70 7.92 3.49
CA PRO A 63 -3.98 7.50 2.91
C PRO A 63 -5.17 7.74 3.84
N GLU A 64 -6.29 8.22 3.31
CA GLU A 64 -7.54 8.47 4.06
C GLU A 64 -8.30 7.19 4.42
N LEU A 65 -7.63 6.31 5.17
CA LEU A 65 -8.17 5.02 5.59
C LEU A 65 -8.73 5.12 7.01
N LYS A 66 -9.90 4.51 7.25
CA LYS A 66 -10.55 4.42 8.55
C LYS A 66 -9.63 3.89 9.65
N THR A 67 -8.77 2.91 9.32
CA THR A 67 -7.79 2.34 10.25
C THR A 67 -6.78 3.37 10.76
N LEU A 68 -6.53 4.43 10.00
CA LEU A 68 -5.53 5.45 10.28
C LEU A 68 -6.12 6.72 10.92
N SER A 69 -7.45 6.91 10.91
CA SER A 69 -8.09 8.18 11.28
C SER A 69 -7.80 8.65 12.71
N ASP A 70 -7.56 7.72 13.63
CA ASP A 70 -7.32 8.00 15.04
C ASP A 70 -5.82 7.93 15.41
N LEU A 71 -4.95 7.66 14.43
CA LEU A 71 -3.51 7.56 14.67
C LEU A 71 -2.87 8.94 14.57
N SER A 72 -2.11 9.29 15.61
CA SER A 72 -1.29 10.49 15.61
C SER A 72 0.12 10.14 15.15
N ILE A 73 0.48 10.56 13.94
CA ILE A 73 1.85 10.52 13.44
C ILE A 73 2.51 11.85 13.81
N ALA A 74 3.63 11.80 14.53
CA ALA A 74 4.25 13.00 15.12
C ALA A 74 4.87 13.95 14.07
N GLU A 75 5.28 13.40 12.94
CA GLU A 75 5.91 14.11 11.84
C GLU A 75 5.23 13.71 10.54
N ASP A 76 5.15 14.64 9.59
CA ASP A 76 4.65 14.34 8.25
C ASP A 76 5.76 13.63 7.45
N PRO A 77 5.59 12.33 7.11
CA PRO A 77 6.63 11.55 6.44
C PRO A 77 7.00 12.12 5.06
N ALA A 78 6.07 12.76 4.36
CA ALA A 78 6.31 13.30 3.02
C ALA A 78 7.33 14.44 3.03
N ASN A 79 7.29 15.30 4.06
CA ASN A 79 8.19 16.46 4.18
C ASN A 79 9.66 16.06 4.23
N PHE A 80 9.98 14.93 4.86
CA PHE A 80 11.34 14.41 4.90
C PHE A 80 11.84 14.03 3.50
N ILE A 81 11.04 13.26 2.75
CA ILE A 81 11.39 12.83 1.40
C ILE A 81 11.50 14.03 0.45
N PHE A 82 10.57 14.99 0.52
CA PHE A 82 10.67 16.21 -0.27
C PHE A 82 11.95 17.01 0.01
N SER A 83 12.34 17.10 1.28
CA SER A 83 13.60 17.76 1.66
C SER A 83 14.80 17.03 1.06
N ALA A 84 14.82 15.69 1.12
CA ALA A 84 15.88 14.88 0.52
C ALA A 84 15.98 15.04 -1.00
N ILE A 85 14.84 15.11 -1.70
CA ILE A 85 14.80 15.35 -3.16
C ILE A 85 15.32 16.75 -3.50
N GLY A 86 15.00 17.75 -2.69
CA GLY A 86 15.45 19.13 -2.88
C GLY A 86 16.98 19.30 -2.80
N GLU A 87 17.69 18.34 -2.20
CA GLU A 87 19.15 18.34 -2.09
C GLU A 87 19.87 17.61 -3.25
N ILE A 88 19.12 17.03 -4.19
CA ILE A 88 19.70 16.27 -5.32
C ILE A 88 20.38 17.23 -6.32
N ASP A 89 21.64 16.94 -6.65
CA ASP A 89 22.32 17.54 -7.80
C ASP A 89 21.93 16.81 -9.10
N TRP A 90 20.85 17.29 -9.71
CA TRP A 90 20.30 16.76 -10.96
C TRP A 90 21.25 16.79 -12.16
N SER A 91 22.35 17.56 -12.10
CA SER A 91 23.36 17.53 -13.16
C SER A 91 24.18 16.25 -13.19
N THR A 92 24.14 15.48 -12.09
CA THR A 92 24.90 14.24 -11.89
C THR A 92 24.03 12.99 -11.77
N ALA A 93 22.71 13.16 -11.66
CA ALA A 93 21.77 12.06 -11.50
C ALA A 93 21.63 11.23 -12.79
N SER A 94 21.54 9.90 -12.65
CA SER A 94 21.36 8.96 -13.76
C SER A 94 19.88 8.73 -14.14
N ILE A 95 18.96 9.05 -13.23
CA ILE A 95 17.52 8.88 -13.38
C ILE A 95 16.87 10.10 -14.04
N ASP A 96 15.82 9.88 -14.85
CA ASP A 96 14.97 10.97 -15.34
C ASP A 96 14.25 11.64 -14.14
N PRO A 97 14.35 12.96 -13.95
CA PRO A 97 13.61 13.66 -12.91
C PRO A 97 12.10 13.43 -12.93
N ALA A 98 11.52 13.13 -14.09
CA ALA A 98 10.09 12.80 -14.20
C ALA A 98 9.76 11.39 -13.69
N GLU A 99 10.74 10.48 -13.65
CA GLU A 99 10.56 9.10 -13.20
C GLU A 99 10.76 8.93 -11.69
N ILE A 100 11.45 9.86 -11.02
CA ILE A 100 11.76 9.72 -9.60
C ILE A 100 10.48 9.55 -8.75
N VAL A 101 9.39 10.24 -9.12
CA VAL A 101 8.15 10.27 -8.32
C VAL A 101 7.54 8.87 -8.11
N TYR A 102 7.74 7.97 -9.08
CA TYR A 102 7.23 6.59 -9.05
C TYR A 102 8.07 5.65 -8.21
N LEU A 103 9.32 6.02 -7.91
CA LEU A 103 10.29 5.15 -7.24
C LEU A 103 10.54 5.53 -5.78
N LEU A 104 10.07 6.70 -5.35
CA LEU A 104 10.28 7.17 -3.99
C LEU A 104 9.60 6.25 -2.96
N PRO A 105 10.27 5.96 -1.84
CA PRO A 105 9.80 5.02 -0.81
C PRO A 105 8.74 5.65 0.10
N TRP A 106 7.66 6.18 -0.48
CA TRP A 106 6.62 6.91 0.22
C TRP A 106 5.93 6.06 1.29
N LEU A 107 5.37 4.91 0.88
CA LEU A 107 4.62 4.02 1.77
C LEU A 107 5.55 3.33 2.78
N GLU A 108 6.76 2.97 2.36
CA GLU A 108 7.80 2.40 3.20
C GLU A 108 8.17 3.35 4.34
N HIS A 109 8.33 4.65 4.04
CA HIS A 109 8.63 5.64 5.07
C HIS A 109 7.43 5.89 5.99
N ILE A 110 6.20 5.96 5.48
CA ILE A 110 4.99 6.03 6.31
C ILE A 110 4.92 4.81 7.24
N ASN A 111 5.21 3.61 6.72
CA ASN A 111 5.17 2.36 7.46
C ASN A 111 6.14 2.30 8.64
N PHE A 112 7.26 3.06 8.58
CA PHE A 112 8.14 3.21 9.74
C PHE A 112 7.42 3.80 10.96
N TYR A 113 6.57 4.80 10.75
CA TYR A 113 5.80 5.43 11.82
C TYR A 113 4.55 4.64 12.22
N LEU A 114 4.04 3.76 11.36
CA LEU A 114 2.90 2.90 11.66
C LEU A 114 3.29 1.63 12.43
N LYS A 115 4.56 1.22 12.37
CA LYS A 115 5.09 0.03 13.04
C LYS A 115 4.74 -0.05 14.55
N PRO A 116 4.86 1.02 15.37
CA PRO A 116 4.45 0.99 16.78
C PRO A 116 2.96 0.68 17.00
N HIS A 117 2.12 0.88 15.98
CA HIS A 117 0.69 0.62 15.99
C HIS A 117 0.33 -0.78 15.45
N ALA A 118 1.33 -1.59 15.08
CA ALA A 118 1.15 -2.89 14.42
C ALA A 118 0.28 -2.81 13.16
N ILE A 119 0.44 -1.71 12.40
CA ILE A 119 -0.23 -1.46 11.12
C ILE A 119 0.84 -1.31 10.03
N ARG A 120 0.54 -1.84 8.84
CA ARG A 120 1.34 -1.67 7.62
C ARG A 120 0.42 -1.30 6.46
N LEU A 121 0.81 -0.31 5.67
CA LEU A 121 0.22 0.01 4.37
C LEU A 121 0.81 -0.92 3.32
N VAL A 122 -0.03 -1.50 2.48
CA VAL A 122 0.35 -2.29 1.31
C VAL A 122 -0.52 -1.89 0.13
N ASP A 123 -0.01 -2.04 -1.09
CA ASP A 123 -0.77 -1.86 -2.34
C ASP A 123 -0.89 -3.18 -3.11
N LEU A 124 -1.94 -3.29 -3.93
CA LEU A 124 -2.18 -4.49 -4.74
C LEU A 124 -1.30 -4.51 -6.00
N LEU A 125 -0.71 -5.67 -6.28
CA LEU A 125 0.05 -5.96 -7.50
C LEU A 125 -0.79 -6.77 -8.49
N PRO A 126 -0.46 -6.74 -9.80
CA PRO A 126 0.59 -5.95 -10.48
C PRO A 126 0.01 -4.69 -11.15
N LEU A 127 -0.75 -3.90 -10.41
CA LEU A 127 -1.54 -2.80 -10.96
C LEU A 127 -0.66 -1.58 -11.25
N GLU A 128 -1.02 -0.81 -12.29
CA GLU A 128 -0.32 0.42 -12.66
C GLU A 128 -0.47 1.50 -11.57
N ASN A 129 -1.65 1.58 -10.95
CA ASN A 129 -1.98 2.54 -9.90
C ASN A 129 -2.17 1.84 -8.56
N ALA A 130 -2.04 2.61 -7.48
CA ALA A 130 -1.99 2.08 -6.13
C ALA A 130 -3.40 1.82 -5.58
N TYR A 131 -3.70 0.58 -5.23
CA TYR A 131 -4.87 0.21 -4.43
C TYR A 131 -4.40 -0.06 -3.01
N ILE A 132 -4.38 0.98 -2.18
CA ILE A 132 -3.70 0.96 -0.88
C ILE A 132 -4.68 0.53 0.21
N ILE A 133 -4.24 -0.41 1.05
CA ILE A 133 -4.96 -0.88 2.24
C ILE A 133 -4.07 -0.84 3.48
N ALA A 134 -4.68 -0.63 4.64
CA ALA A 134 -4.02 -0.76 5.94
C ALA A 134 -4.29 -2.15 6.51
N VAL A 135 -3.23 -2.92 6.70
CA VAL A 135 -3.27 -4.28 7.25
C VAL A 135 -2.55 -4.36 8.59
N ARG A 136 -2.77 -5.45 9.31
CA ARG A 136 -1.98 -5.80 10.50
C ARG A 136 -0.56 -6.10 10.08
N ASP A 137 0.39 -5.50 10.80
CA ASP A 137 1.82 -5.73 10.63
C ASP A 137 2.21 -7.09 11.23
N ASP A 138 1.82 -8.16 10.54
CA ASP A 138 2.08 -9.56 10.90
C ASP A 138 2.48 -10.35 9.64
N GLU A 139 3.73 -10.81 9.61
CA GLU A 139 4.34 -11.51 8.46
C GLU A 139 3.56 -12.77 8.05
N THR A 140 2.96 -13.49 9.00
CA THR A 140 2.17 -14.68 8.68
C THR A 140 0.85 -14.30 8.01
N LEU A 141 0.21 -13.21 8.45
CA LEU A 141 -1.00 -12.69 7.82
C LEU A 141 -0.72 -12.07 6.46
N LEU A 142 0.42 -11.40 6.28
CA LEU A 142 0.85 -10.85 5.00
C LEU A 142 1.08 -11.95 3.96
N GLN A 143 1.81 -13.00 4.32
CA GLN A 143 2.04 -14.16 3.44
C GLN A 143 0.72 -14.84 3.05
N LYS A 144 -0.21 -15.00 3.99
CA LYS A 144 -1.54 -15.56 3.71
C LYS A 144 -2.35 -14.65 2.79
N LEU A 145 -2.30 -13.33 3.00
CA LEU A 145 -2.98 -12.36 2.16
C LEU A 145 -2.45 -12.42 0.73
N HIS A 146 -1.14 -12.36 0.56
CA HIS A 146 -0.47 -12.50 -0.73
C HIS A 146 -0.89 -13.80 -1.44
N ALA A 147 -0.73 -14.95 -0.79
CA ALA A 147 -1.09 -16.24 -1.36
C ALA A 147 -2.60 -16.36 -1.71
N SER A 148 -3.47 -15.71 -0.94
CA SER A 148 -4.91 -15.70 -1.23
C SER A 148 -5.27 -14.85 -2.46
N LEU A 149 -4.50 -13.79 -2.72
CA LEU A 149 -4.64 -12.92 -3.89
C LEU A 149 -4.00 -13.54 -5.14
N GLU A 150 -2.90 -14.27 -4.99
CA GLU A 150 -2.23 -15.01 -6.09
C GLU A 150 -3.18 -16.01 -6.77
N ALA A 151 -4.18 -16.52 -6.05
CA ALA A 151 -5.21 -17.38 -6.61
C ALA A 151 -6.07 -16.71 -7.71
N PHE A 152 -5.92 -15.40 -7.88
CA PHE A 152 -6.57 -14.50 -8.84
C PHE A 152 -5.55 -13.67 -9.64
N ASP A 153 -4.30 -14.13 -9.78
CA ASP A 153 -3.21 -13.45 -10.49
C ASP A 153 -2.90 -12.02 -9.97
N MET A 154 -3.17 -11.79 -8.69
CA MET A 154 -2.86 -10.55 -7.97
C MET A 154 -1.88 -10.82 -6.83
N GLY A 155 -1.41 -9.78 -6.16
CA GLY A 155 -0.62 -9.90 -4.95
C GLY A 155 -0.68 -8.64 -4.11
N ILE A 156 0.20 -8.56 -3.12
CA ILE A 156 0.51 -7.33 -2.40
C ILE A 156 1.97 -6.98 -2.59
N ASN A 157 2.25 -5.68 -2.72
CA ASN A 157 3.57 -5.14 -2.43
C ASN A 157 3.63 -4.85 -0.93
N GLU A 158 4.54 -5.50 -0.22
CA GLU A 158 4.59 -5.45 1.25
C GLU A 158 5.05 -4.10 1.81
N ARG A 159 5.72 -3.26 1.00
CA ARG A 159 6.17 -1.91 1.40
C ARG A 159 6.88 -1.90 2.76
N GLN A 160 7.96 -2.66 2.87
CA GLN A 160 8.67 -2.86 4.14
C GLN A 160 9.06 -1.51 4.80
N PRO A 161 8.87 -1.34 6.12
CA PRO A 161 9.15 -0.07 6.80
C PRO A 161 10.60 0.42 6.61
N MET A 162 10.77 1.70 6.28
CA MET A 162 12.08 2.34 6.09
C MET A 162 12.26 3.58 6.97
N ASP A 163 13.30 3.57 7.80
CA ASP A 163 13.71 4.76 8.54
C ASP A 163 14.35 5.83 7.63
N GLN A 164 14.64 7.00 8.20
CA GLN A 164 15.23 8.13 7.46
C GLN A 164 16.58 7.76 6.81
N GLN A 165 17.40 6.93 7.45
CA GLN A 165 18.70 6.53 6.90
C GLN A 165 18.53 5.61 5.70
N GLN A 166 17.59 4.66 5.78
CA GLN A 166 17.25 3.74 4.70
C GLN A 166 16.68 4.50 3.49
N VAL A 167 15.75 5.44 3.72
CA VAL A 167 15.18 6.30 2.67
C VAL A 167 16.27 7.09 1.95
N LEU A 168 17.18 7.73 2.69
CA LEU A 168 18.29 8.47 2.06
C LEU A 168 19.24 7.58 1.28
N ALA A 169 19.48 6.35 1.75
CA ALA A 169 20.31 5.39 1.03
C ALA A 169 19.65 4.96 -0.27
N ASP A 170 18.34 4.70 -0.25
CA ASP A 170 17.55 4.30 -1.42
C ASP A 170 17.50 5.42 -2.46
N ILE A 171 17.19 6.66 -2.06
CA ILE A 171 17.23 7.84 -2.95
C ILE A 171 18.62 8.01 -3.59
N ARG A 172 19.68 7.86 -2.81
CA ARG A 172 21.06 7.95 -3.34
C ARG A 172 21.38 6.84 -4.34
N GLN A 173 20.87 5.63 -4.10
CA GLN A 173 21.04 4.52 -5.02
C GLN A 173 20.30 4.78 -6.33
N MET A 174 19.05 5.26 -6.26
CA MET A 174 18.24 5.61 -7.43
C MET A 174 18.93 6.65 -8.34
N ILE A 175 19.52 7.69 -7.76
CA ILE A 175 20.20 8.74 -8.54
C ILE A 175 21.58 8.34 -9.06
N ALA A 176 22.22 7.33 -8.47
CA ALA A 176 23.58 6.92 -8.86
C ALA A 176 23.59 5.93 -10.05
N GLY A 177 22.51 5.15 -10.22
CA GLY A 177 22.41 4.09 -11.24
C GLY A 177 23.02 2.76 -10.80
#